data_AF-A0A0C2CZU1-F1
#
_entry.id   AF-A0A0C2CZU1-F1
#
_cell.length_a   1.000
_cell.length_b   1.000
_cell.length_c   1.000
_cell.angle_alpha   90.00
_cell.angle_beta   90.00
_cell.angle_gamma   90.00
#
_symmetry.space_group_name_H-M   'P 1'
#
loop_
_entity.id
_entity.type
_entity.pdbx_description
1 polymer ?
#
loop_
_entity_poly.entity_id
_entity_poly.type
_entity_poly.pdbx_seq_one_letter_code
_entity_poly.pdbx_strand_id
1 'polypeptide(L)'
;MDDPLLYNEFRPMGSSRLCLDSLKGVTLLKCHNQGAHQDWKLTKDGKLFNQSVGKCIHAIGETTALATLQFCSLASSFVIEEVAVA
;
A
#
# COMPACT_ATOMS: atom_id res chain seq x y z
N MET A 1 13.97 9.57 -11.21
CA MET A 1 13.37 10.44 -12.23
C MET A 1 11.87 10.21 -12.10
N ASP A 2 11.27 10.91 -11.13
CA ASP A 2 9.86 10.75 -10.77
C ASP A 2 8.99 11.24 -11.92
N ASP A 3 8.26 10.33 -12.56
CA ASP A 3 7.21 10.67 -13.52
C ASP A 3 6.01 11.23 -12.74
N PRO A 4 5.64 12.51 -12.92
CA PRO A 4 4.59 13.16 -12.16
C PRO A 4 3.17 12.59 -12.41
N LEU A 5 3.02 11.59 -13.28
CA LEU A 5 1.74 10.96 -13.59
C LEU A 5 1.63 9.50 -13.11
N LEU A 6 2.68 8.92 -12.51
CA LEU A 6 2.65 7.54 -12.02
C LEU A 6 2.33 7.49 -10.52
N TYR A 7 1.08 7.17 -10.19
CA TYR A 7 0.69 6.89 -8.80
C TYR A 7 1.33 5.58 -8.34
N ASN A 8 1.77 5.54 -7.08
CA ASN A 8 2.36 4.34 -6.50
C ASN A 8 1.26 3.40 -6.01
N GLU A 9 0.59 2.74 -6.95
CA GLU A 9 -0.47 1.80 -6.68
C GLU A 9 0.08 0.38 -6.44
N PHE A 10 -0.33 -0.24 -5.33
CA PHE A 10 -0.14 -1.68 -5.13
C PHE A 10 -1.33 -2.46 -5.67
N ARG A 11 -1.06 -3.49 -6.47
CA ARG A 11 -2.08 -4.37 -7.06
C ARG A 11 -1.84 -5.82 -6.61
N PRO A 12 -2.90 -6.59 -6.32
CA PRO A 12 -2.73 -7.99 -5.99
C PRO A 12 -2.32 -8.78 -7.23
N MET A 13 -1.52 -9.83 -7.03
CA MET A 13 -1.18 -10.76 -8.11
C MET A 13 -2.47 -11.31 -8.73
N GLY A 14 -2.60 -11.19 -10.05
CA GLY A 14 -3.76 -11.70 -10.80
C GLY A 14 -4.89 -10.70 -11.04
N SER A 15 -4.78 -9.42 -10.63
CA SER A 15 -5.73 -8.38 -11.03
C SER A 15 -5.07 -7.08 -11.43
N SER A 16 -5.33 -6.64 -12.66
CA SER A 16 -4.97 -5.30 -13.14
C SER A 16 -6.04 -4.25 -12.86
N ARG A 17 -7.16 -4.61 -12.22
CA ARG A 17 -8.32 -3.73 -12.01
C ARG A 17 -8.57 -3.40 -10.55
N LEU A 18 -7.91 -4.09 -9.63
CA LEU A 18 -8.03 -3.86 -8.19
C LEU A 18 -6.73 -3.28 -7.66
N CYS A 19 -6.86 -2.28 -6.81
CA CYS A 19 -5.78 -1.54 -6.18
C CYS A 19 -5.97 -1.56 -4.65
N LEU A 20 -4.86 -1.58 -3.93
CA LEU A 20 -4.84 -1.41 -2.49
C LEU A 20 -5.31 0.00 -2.14
N ASP A 21 -6.31 0.08 -1.27
CA ASP A 21 -7.05 1.31 -0.98
C ASP A 21 -7.15 1.50 0.53
N SER A 22 -7.13 2.77 0.97
CA SER A 22 -7.19 3.17 2.38
C SER A 22 -8.53 3.78 2.82
N LEU A 23 -9.47 4.03 1.91
CA LEU A 23 -10.73 4.75 2.17
C LEU A 23 -11.57 4.11 3.27
N LYS A 24 -11.56 2.77 3.35
CA LYS A 24 -12.34 2.00 4.34
C LYS A 24 -11.46 1.06 5.18
N GLY A 25 -10.22 1.47 5.44
CA GLY A 25 -9.18 0.58 5.96
C GLY A 25 -8.37 -0.05 4.84
N VAL A 26 -7.51 -1.03 5.15
CA VAL A 26 -6.66 -1.71 4.14
C VAL A 26 -7.53 -2.68 3.34
N THR A 27 -7.96 -2.28 2.14
CA THR A 27 -8.91 -3.03 1.32
C THR A 27 -8.53 -3.02 -0.16
N LEU A 28 -9.18 -3.85 -0.98
CA LEU A 28 -9.04 -3.82 -2.44
C LEU A 28 -10.27 -3.17 -3.06
N LEU A 29 -10.08 -2.08 -3.78
CA LEU A 29 -11.13 -1.41 -4.56
C LEU A 29 -10.72 -1.30 -6.02
N LYS A 30 -11.67 -0.93 -6.89
CA LYS A 30 -11.37 -0.67 -8.30
C LYS A 30 -10.28 0.41 -8.40
N CYS A 31 -9.25 0.17 -9.20
CA CYS A 31 -8.24 1.18 -9.50
C CYS A 31 -8.91 2.39 -10.14
N HIS A 32 -8.68 3.58 -9.59
CA HIS A 32 -9.30 4.80 -10.09
C HIS A 32 -8.30 5.81 -10.66
N ASN A 33 -6.98 5.56 -10.58
CA ASN A 33 -5.92 6.39 -11.18
C ASN A 33 -6.06 7.89 -10.82
N GLN A 34 -6.44 8.21 -9.58
CA GLN A 34 -6.52 9.59 -9.07
C GLN A 34 -5.56 9.80 -7.89
N GLY A 35 -4.74 8.79 -7.58
CA GLY A 35 -3.90 8.75 -6.39
C GLY A 35 -4.72 8.69 -5.10
N ALA A 36 -4.48 9.62 -4.19
CA ALA A 36 -5.17 9.72 -2.90
C ALA A 36 -5.14 8.41 -2.09
N HIS A 37 -6.29 7.76 -1.91
CA HIS A 37 -6.41 6.54 -1.11
C HIS A 37 -5.69 5.33 -1.71
N GLN A 38 -5.28 5.40 -2.99
CA GLN A 38 -4.56 4.35 -3.72
C GLN A 38 -3.09 4.70 -3.99
N ASP A 39 -2.61 5.87 -3.53
CA ASP A 39 -1.20 6.26 -3.62
C ASP A 39 -0.45 5.91 -2.33
N TRP A 40 0.50 4.98 -2.42
CA TRP A 40 1.25 4.46 -1.28
C TRP A 40 2.73 4.76 -1.39
N LYS A 41 3.32 5.31 -0.33
CA LYS A 41 4.74 5.66 -0.28
C LYS A 41 5.45 4.73 0.68
N LEU A 42 6.48 4.05 0.18
CA LEU A 42 7.43 3.35 1.05
C LEU A 42 8.34 4.40 1.70
N THR A 43 8.30 4.50 3.02
CA THR A 43 9.17 5.40 3.78
C THR A 43 10.58 4.80 3.92
N LYS A 44 11.56 5.63 4.32
CA LYS A 44 12.96 5.17 4.51
C LYS A 44 13.09 4.09 5.59
N ASP A 45 12.18 4.05 6.56
CA ASP A 45 12.07 3.05 7.62
C ASP A 45 11.14 1.87 7.26
N GLY A 46 10.75 1.77 5.98
CA GLY A 46 10.02 0.64 5.41
C GLY A 46 8.51 0.66 5.68
N LYS A 47 7.93 1.76 6.14
CA LYS A 47 6.47 1.84 6.34
C LYS A 47 5.78 2.10 5.00
N LEU A 48 4.63 1.47 4.81
CA LEU A 48 3.72 1.80 3.70
C LEU A 48 2.76 2.89 4.14
N PHE A 49 3.07 4.14 3.79
CA PHE A 49 2.31 5.34 4.17
C PHE A 49 1.32 5.74 3.09
N ASN A 50 0.10 6.10 3.49
CA ASN A 50 -0.88 6.75 2.62
C ASN A 50 -1.17 8.17 3.11
N GLN A 51 -0.95 9.16 2.23
CA GLN A 51 -1.07 10.58 2.56
C GLN A 51 -2.52 11.02 2.81
N SER A 52 -3.51 10.44 2.12
CA SER A 52 -4.92 10.81 2.26
C SER A 52 -5.51 10.48 3.62
N VAL A 53 -4.98 9.46 4.30
CA VAL A 53 -5.42 9.06 5.65
C VAL A 53 -4.41 9.38 6.74
N GLY A 54 -3.20 9.83 6.40
CA GLY A 54 -2.15 10.15 7.37
C GLY A 54 -1.70 8.95 8.20
N LYS A 55 -1.80 7.73 7.65
CA LYS A 55 -1.57 6.47 8.35
C LYS A 55 -0.70 5.51 7.54
N CYS A 56 -0.17 4.51 8.23
CA CYS A 56 0.63 3.44 7.65
C CYS A 56 -0.04 2.07 7.85
N ILE A 57 0.35 1.08 7.04
CA ILE A 57 -0.12 -0.30 7.17
C ILE A 57 0.53 -0.97 8.38
N HIS A 58 -0.31 -1.59 9.22
CA HIS A 58 0.09 -2.52 10.27
C HIS A 58 -0.38 -3.92 9.92
N ALA A 59 0.52 -4.89 10.01
CA ALA A 59 0.24 -6.31 9.84
C ALA A 59 1.00 -7.10 10.92
N ILE A 60 0.40 -8.19 11.38
CA ILE A 60 1.01 -9.13 12.31
C ILE A 60 1.50 -10.38 11.55
N GLY A 61 2.39 -11.16 12.15
CA GLY A 61 2.99 -12.35 11.54
C GLY A 61 2.06 -13.56 11.34
N GLU A 62 0.75 -13.35 11.34
CA GLU A 62 -0.29 -14.36 11.13
C GLU A 62 -0.90 -14.15 9.73
N THR A 63 -0.86 -15.17 8.88
CA THR A 63 -1.19 -15.05 7.44
C THR A 63 -2.66 -14.80 7.19
N THR A 64 -3.53 -15.20 8.12
CA THR A 64 -4.98 -14.99 8.04
C THR A 64 -5.44 -13.69 8.69
N ALA A 65 -4.55 -12.98 9.38
CA ALA A 65 -4.89 -11.73 10.04
C ALA A 65 -5.04 -10.59 9.03
N LEU A 66 -6.08 -9.78 9.23
CA LEU A 66 -6.29 -8.59 8.41
C LEU A 66 -5.29 -7.50 8.77
N ALA A 67 -4.67 -6.90 7.75
CA ALA A 67 -3.90 -5.69 7.91
C ALA A 67 -4.82 -4.51 8.26
N THR A 68 -4.30 -3.55 9.02
CA THR A 68 -5.04 -2.37 9.48
C THR A 68 -4.26 -1.09 9.24
N LEU A 69 -4.93 0.06 9.36
CA LEU A 69 -4.28 1.37 9.31
C LEU A 69 -3.97 1.85 10.73
N GLN A 70 -2.71 2.19 11.00
CA GLN A 70 -2.25 2.70 12.29
C GLN A 70 -1.41 3.97 12.12
N PHE A 71 -1.15 4.67 13.23
CA PHE A 71 -0.09 5.67 13.25
C PHE A 71 1.23 5.01 12.85
N CYS A 72 2.06 5.71 12.07
CA CYS A 72 3.28 5.12 11.52
C CYS A 72 4.29 4.67 12.58
N SER A 73 4.25 5.25 13.78
CA SER A 73 5.03 4.80 14.94
C SER A 73 4.63 3.41 15.47
N LEU A 74 3.42 2.94 15.16
CA LEU A 74 2.88 1.62 15.55
C LEU A 74 2.74 0.66 14.35
N ALA A 75 3.08 1.13 13.16
CA ALA A 75 2.93 0.38 11.92
C ALA A 75 4.06 -0.64 11.71
N SER A 76 3.84 -1.60 10.83
CA SER A 76 4.85 -2.61 10.48
C SER A 76 5.81 -2.05 9.44
N SER A 77 7.05 -2.54 9.44
CA SER A 77 8.00 -2.27 8.36
C SER A 77 7.96 -3.40 7.34
N PHE A 78 8.04 -3.05 6.06
CA PHE A 78 7.96 -3.92 4.90
C PHE A 78 9.24 -3.76 4.07
N VAL A 79 9.62 -4.86 3.42
CA VAL A 79 10.68 -4.88 2.40
C VAL A 79 10.00 -5.18 1.08
N ILE A 80 10.29 -4.37 0.05
CA ILE A 80 9.85 -4.63 -1.32
C ILE A 80 11.00 -5.28 -2.06
N GLU A 81 10.75 -6.47 -2.59
CA GLU A 81 11.71 -7.25 -3.34
C GLU A 81 11.27 -7.38 -4.79
N GLU A 82 12.21 -7.20 -5.71
CA GLU A 82 11.98 -7.50 -7.12
C GLU A 82 12.07 -9.02 -7.32
N VAL A 83 10.98 -9.60 -7.81
CA VAL A 83 10.93 -11.02 -8.15
C VAL A 83 11.23 -11.17 -9.63
N ALA A 84 12.35 -11.81 -9.97
CA ALA A 84 12.66 -12.16 -11.35
C ALA A 84 11.61 -13.15 -11.89
N VAL A 85 10.94 -12.80 -12.98
CA VAL A 85 10.07 -13.72 -13.70
C VAL A 85 10.98 -14.57 -14.59
N ALA A 86 11.07 -15.87 -14.29
CA ALA A 86 11.79 -16.84 -15.10
C ALA A 86 11.07 -17.16 -16.42
#